data_AF-A0A2K5VRN0-F1
#
_entry.id   AF-A0A2K5VRN0-F1
#
_cell.length_a   1.000
_cell.length_b   1.000
_cell.length_c   1.000
_cell.angle_alpha   90.00
_cell.angle_beta   90.00
_cell.angle_gamma   90.00
#
_symmetry.space_group_name_H-M   'P 1'
#
loop_
_entity.id
_entity.type
_entity.pdbx_description
1 polymer ?
#
loop_
_entity_poly.entity_id
_entity_poly.type
_entity_poly.pdbx_seq_one_letter_code
_entity_poly.pdbx_strand_id
1 'polypeptide(L)'
;MLLWAPVQTVSFGQKGLHLLWLHVPSKWLGPLQSSSLGGHLHITSTAPPGTLSPSPLPPFTACQVSSAVFFPLGFDPSIPYTYLTPSQIFPSALWMPCVHSCLRSYLATPFHFLSVGDHAPQSAVPADTTAAPEAGPVLRPLYMDVQATTPLDPRVLDAMLPYLINYYGNPHSRTHAYGWESEAAMERARQQVASLIGADPREIIFTSGATESNNIAIKGVARFYRSRKKHLITTQTEHKCVLDSCRSLEAEGFQVTYLPVQKSGIIDLKELEAAIQPDTSLVSVMTVNNEIGVKQPIAEIGQICSSRKVYFHTDAAQAVGKIPLDVNDMKIDLMSISGHKIYGPKGVGAIYIRRRPRVRVEALQSGGGQERGMRSGTVPTPLVVGLGAACEVAQQEMEYDHKRISKLAERLIQNIMKSLPDVVMNGDPEHHYPGCINLSFAYVEGESLLMALKDVALSSGSACTSASLEPSYVLRAIGTDEDLAHSSIRFGIGRFTTEEEVDYTVEKCIQHMKRLREMSPLWEMVQDGIDLKSIKWTQH
;
A
#
# COMPACT_ATOMS: atom_id res chain seq x y z
N MET A 1 41.52 -10.91 -39.81
CA MET A 1 42.95 -11.06 -39.45
C MET A 1 43.14 -10.25 -38.18
N LEU A 2 43.26 -10.87 -36.99
CA LEU A 2 44.43 -11.59 -36.44
C LEU A 2 45.57 -10.58 -36.14
N LEU A 3 46.14 -10.46 -34.93
CA LEU A 3 46.43 -11.44 -33.86
C LEU A 3 45.92 -10.95 -32.47
N TRP A 4 45.38 -11.76 -31.54
CA TRP A 4 45.94 -12.85 -30.69
C TRP A 4 46.81 -12.39 -29.48
N ALA A 5 46.14 -12.29 -28.30
CA ALA A 5 46.46 -12.74 -26.93
C ALA A 5 47.91 -12.70 -26.34
N PRO A 6 48.08 -12.58 -25.00
CA PRO A 6 47.84 -13.75 -24.13
C PRO A 6 47.05 -13.49 -22.83
N VAL A 7 46.57 -14.60 -22.25
CA VAL A 7 45.91 -14.71 -20.94
C VAL A 7 46.92 -14.67 -19.80
N GLN A 8 46.58 -14.06 -18.66
CA GLN A 8 47.16 -14.41 -17.36
C GLN A 8 46.06 -14.79 -16.36
N THR A 9 45.98 -16.08 -16.06
CA THR A 9 45.29 -16.61 -14.88
C THR A 9 46.16 -16.41 -13.65
N VAL A 10 45.63 -15.78 -12.60
CA VAL A 10 46.24 -15.81 -11.26
C VAL A 10 45.22 -16.37 -10.28
N SER A 11 45.57 -17.51 -9.68
CA SER A 11 44.84 -18.13 -8.58
C SER A 11 45.22 -17.44 -7.27
N PHE A 12 44.23 -17.09 -6.43
CA PHE A 12 44.47 -16.79 -5.02
C PHE A 12 43.55 -17.62 -4.13
N GLY A 13 44.17 -18.25 -3.12
CA GLY A 13 43.52 -19.15 -2.18
C GLY A 13 42.89 -18.45 -0.98
N GLN A 14 42.40 -19.27 -0.06
CA GLN A 14 41.60 -18.89 1.11
C GLN A 14 42.32 -18.02 2.16
N LYS A 15 41.47 -17.38 2.99
CA LYS A 15 41.69 -16.82 4.35
C LYS A 15 42.14 -15.36 4.44
N GLY A 16 41.40 -14.58 5.25
CA GLY A 16 41.86 -13.31 5.83
C GLY A 16 40.79 -12.23 5.93
N LEU A 17 39.93 -12.27 6.96
CA LEU A 17 39.15 -11.08 7.35
C LEU A 17 40.12 -10.05 7.97
N HIS A 18 40.19 -8.83 7.44
CA HIS A 18 40.88 -7.71 8.09
C HIS A 18 39.90 -6.57 8.36
N LEU A 19 39.54 -6.41 9.64
CA LEU A 19 38.88 -5.22 10.17
C LEU A 19 39.89 -4.08 10.30
N LEU A 20 39.59 -2.92 9.71
CA LEU A 20 40.38 -1.71 9.88
C LEU A 20 39.81 -0.87 11.04
N TRP A 21 40.56 -0.73 12.13
CA TRP A 21 40.28 0.24 13.19
C TRP A 21 41.16 1.48 12.99
N LEU A 22 40.55 2.67 12.90
CA LEU A 22 41.27 3.94 12.89
C LEU A 22 41.41 4.47 14.32
N HIS A 23 42.65 4.73 14.72
CA HIS A 23 43.02 5.26 16.04
C HIS A 23 43.53 6.70 15.86
N VAL A 24 43.03 7.64 16.67
CA VAL A 24 43.50 9.03 16.68
C VAL A 24 44.18 9.33 18.02
N PRO A 25 45.48 9.68 18.05
CA PRO A 25 46.21 9.94 19.29
C PRO A 25 45.93 11.34 19.85
N SER A 26 46.21 11.52 21.15
CA SER A 26 45.92 12.73 21.93
C SER A 26 47.16 13.28 22.68
N LYS A 27 47.04 14.52 23.19
CA LYS A 27 48.05 15.35 23.91
C LYS A 27 49.11 16.01 23.00
N TRP A 28 49.65 17.21 23.24
CA TRP A 28 49.65 18.15 24.40
C TRP A 28 49.45 19.62 23.90
N LEU A 29 49.71 20.77 24.58
CA LEU A 29 50.22 21.12 25.93
C LEU A 29 49.83 22.59 26.30
N GLY A 30 49.34 22.85 27.52
CA GLY A 30 49.82 23.99 28.33
C GLY A 30 48.98 25.30 28.43
N PRO A 31 49.10 26.10 29.53
CA PRO A 31 48.10 27.11 29.94
C PRO A 31 48.65 28.55 30.15
N LEU A 32 47.78 29.54 30.45
CA LEU A 32 48.15 30.82 31.12
C LEU A 32 46.96 31.60 31.72
N GLN A 33 47.27 32.67 32.47
CA GLN A 33 46.44 33.39 33.48
C GLN A 33 46.62 34.93 33.31
N SER A 34 45.81 35.88 33.83
CA SER A 34 44.52 35.92 34.56
C SER A 34 44.06 37.41 34.72
N SER A 35 42.89 37.67 35.34
CA SER A 35 42.46 38.99 35.94
C SER A 35 42.11 40.14 34.95
N SER A 36 41.28 41.18 35.24
CA SER A 36 40.25 41.45 36.27
C SER A 36 39.49 42.80 35.97
N LEU A 37 38.50 43.17 36.80
CA LEU A 37 37.83 44.50 36.95
C LEU A 37 36.75 44.91 35.89
N GLY A 38 35.61 45.54 36.25
CA GLY A 38 34.98 45.75 37.58
C GLY A 38 33.79 46.76 37.60
N GLY A 39 32.76 46.50 38.44
CA GLY A 39 31.74 47.44 39.03
C GLY A 39 30.75 48.22 38.12
N HIS A 40 29.65 48.83 38.60
CA HIS A 40 28.82 48.63 39.82
C HIS A 40 27.51 49.50 39.77
N LEU A 41 26.64 49.39 40.80
CA LEU A 41 25.35 50.09 41.11
C LEU A 41 24.07 49.58 40.40
N HIS A 42 23.05 49.03 41.08
CA HIS A 42 22.08 49.58 42.10
C HIS A 42 21.11 50.63 41.52
N ILE A 43 19.78 50.57 41.74
CA ILE A 43 19.08 50.88 43.02
C ILE A 43 17.69 50.17 43.15
N THR A 44 17.23 50.11 44.41
CA THR A 44 16.08 49.46 45.10
C THR A 44 14.65 49.46 44.54
N SER A 45 13.83 48.51 45.05
CA SER A 45 12.35 48.45 45.00
C SER A 45 11.67 48.95 46.30
N THR A 46 10.34 49.18 46.25
CA THR A 46 9.49 49.39 47.44
C THR A 46 8.06 48.82 47.25
N ALA A 47 7.70 47.79 48.04
CA ALA A 47 6.44 47.48 48.79
C ALA A 47 5.01 47.84 48.25
N PRO A 48 3.88 47.35 48.85
CA PRO A 48 3.62 46.27 49.85
C PRO A 48 2.49 45.25 49.44
N PRO A 49 2.09 44.26 50.29
CA PRO A 49 1.18 43.14 49.95
C PRO A 49 -0.16 43.05 50.75
N GLY A 50 -1.01 42.07 50.41
CA GLY A 50 -2.13 41.53 51.23
C GLY A 50 -2.75 40.26 50.57
N THR A 51 -2.61 39.02 51.11
CA THR A 51 -3.32 38.35 52.23
C THR A 51 -4.76 37.87 51.95
N LEU A 52 -4.96 36.54 51.78
CA LEU A 52 -5.89 35.67 52.56
C LEU A 52 -5.91 34.21 52.04
N SER A 53 -6.40 33.27 52.86
CA SER A 53 -6.43 31.79 52.68
C SER A 53 -7.72 31.21 53.36
N PRO A 54 -7.97 29.88 53.51
CA PRO A 54 -7.42 28.65 52.88
C PRO A 54 -8.48 27.55 52.46
N SER A 55 -8.01 26.49 51.76
CA SER A 55 -8.49 25.07 51.80
C SER A 55 -9.89 24.66 51.24
N PRO A 56 -10.21 23.35 51.00
CA PRO A 56 -9.38 22.13 50.89
C PRO A 56 -9.59 21.28 49.58
N LEU A 57 -8.77 20.22 49.39
CA LEU A 57 -8.93 19.14 48.37
C LEU A 57 -9.83 17.99 48.89
N PRO A 58 -10.42 17.13 48.01
CA PRO A 58 -9.82 15.81 47.69
C PRO A 58 -10.07 15.35 46.21
N PRO A 59 -10.09 14.06 45.80
CA PRO A 59 -9.00 13.47 45.02
C PRO A 59 -9.37 12.98 43.59
N PHE A 60 -8.37 12.44 42.89
CA PHE A 60 -8.40 11.98 41.49
C PHE A 60 -9.45 10.92 41.14
N THR A 61 -10.09 11.08 39.98
CA THR A 61 -10.56 9.98 39.13
C THR A 61 -10.44 10.32 37.63
N ALA A 62 -10.31 9.27 36.82
CA ALA A 62 -10.12 9.23 35.37
C ALA A 62 -10.94 10.23 34.51
N CYS A 63 -10.40 10.67 33.36
CA CYS A 63 -10.74 10.03 32.07
C CYS A 63 -9.95 10.52 30.84
N GLN A 64 -9.98 9.65 29.83
CA GLN A 64 -9.89 9.85 28.37
C GLN A 64 -9.84 11.29 27.83
N VAL A 65 -8.85 11.56 26.97
CA VAL A 65 -8.93 12.67 26.00
C VAL A 65 -9.56 12.16 24.71
N SER A 66 -10.78 12.63 24.43
CA SER A 66 -11.46 12.45 23.14
C SER A 66 -11.60 13.79 22.42
N SER A 67 -11.44 13.74 21.09
CA SER A 67 -12.09 14.62 20.10
C SER A 67 -11.96 16.14 20.23
N ALA A 68 -11.11 16.74 19.40
CA ALA A 68 -11.17 18.17 19.09
C ALA A 68 -12.29 18.46 18.06
N VAL A 69 -13.14 19.44 18.33
CA VAL A 69 -14.19 19.93 17.42
C VAL A 69 -13.76 21.26 16.80
N PHE A 70 -13.98 21.43 15.50
CA PHE A 70 -13.77 22.69 14.76
C PHE A 70 -15.10 23.41 14.51
N PHE A 71 -15.08 24.74 14.59
CA PHE A 71 -16.09 25.62 13.97
C PHE A 71 -15.39 26.77 13.21
N PRO A 72 -15.99 27.33 12.14
CA PRO A 72 -15.30 28.22 11.21
C PRO A 72 -15.55 29.71 11.49
N LEU A 73 -14.70 30.58 10.95
CA LEU A 73 -14.94 32.03 10.83
C LEU A 73 -15.04 32.42 9.35
N GLY A 74 -16.06 33.23 9.04
CA GLY A 74 -16.34 33.70 7.69
C GLY A 74 -15.51 34.91 7.26
N PHE A 75 -15.54 35.20 5.96
CA PHE A 75 -14.88 36.36 5.33
C PHE A 75 -15.94 37.30 4.75
N ASP A 76 -15.76 38.61 4.94
CA ASP A 76 -16.60 39.66 4.36
C ASP A 76 -15.77 40.46 3.32
N PRO A 77 -16.20 40.56 2.04
CA PRO A 77 -15.46 41.24 0.98
C PRO A 77 -15.96 42.67 0.73
N SER A 78 -15.25 43.68 1.23
CA SER A 78 -15.42 45.06 0.76
C SER A 78 -14.11 45.90 0.75
N ILE A 79 -14.03 46.80 -0.24
CA ILE A 79 -13.02 47.85 -0.50
C ILE A 79 -11.76 47.42 -1.32
N PRO A 80 -11.28 48.22 -2.31
CA PRO A 80 -10.55 47.68 -3.47
C PRO A 80 -9.07 48.12 -3.66
N TYR A 81 -8.45 47.57 -4.70
CA TYR A 81 -7.04 47.72 -5.15
C TYR A 81 -6.55 49.16 -5.41
N THR A 82 -5.27 49.43 -5.11
CA THR A 82 -4.41 50.33 -5.90
C THR A 82 -2.92 49.94 -5.85
N TYR A 83 -2.16 50.29 -6.90
CA TYR A 83 -0.73 50.03 -7.07
C TYR A 83 0.16 51.04 -6.32
N LEU A 84 1.43 50.66 -6.01
CA LEU A 84 2.65 51.46 -6.28
C LEU A 84 3.95 50.71 -5.90
N THR A 85 5.09 51.13 -6.46
CA THR A 85 6.43 50.53 -6.28
C THR A 85 7.46 51.62 -5.85
N PRO A 86 8.81 51.43 -5.78
CA PRO A 86 9.48 51.58 -4.48
C PRO A 86 10.70 52.53 -4.42
N SER A 87 10.83 53.35 -3.38
CA SER A 87 12.13 53.91 -2.95
C SER A 87 12.09 54.64 -1.59
N GLN A 88 13.00 54.25 -0.68
CA GLN A 88 13.76 55.06 0.28
C GLN A 88 13.08 56.24 1.03
N ILE A 89 13.10 56.20 2.37
CA ILE A 89 13.77 57.16 3.30
C ILE A 89 13.41 56.81 4.77
N PHE A 90 14.42 56.65 5.63
CA PHE A 90 14.33 56.62 7.11
C PHE A 90 14.40 58.07 7.64
N PRO A 91 13.90 58.45 8.86
CA PRO A 91 14.21 57.74 10.11
C PRO A 91 13.17 57.80 11.27
N SER A 92 13.62 57.31 12.44
CA SER A 92 13.17 57.60 13.82
C SER A 92 11.82 57.06 14.33
N ALA A 93 11.94 55.95 15.07
CA ALA A 93 11.44 55.73 16.43
C ALA A 93 9.98 56.12 16.80
N LEU A 94 9.12 55.10 16.94
CA LEU A 94 8.29 54.88 18.14
C LEU A 94 7.44 53.58 18.02
N TRP A 95 7.77 52.56 18.83
CA TRP A 95 6.91 51.59 19.55
C TRP A 95 7.66 50.27 19.85
N MET A 96 7.39 49.68 21.01
CA MET A 96 8.12 48.55 21.62
C MET A 96 7.33 47.21 21.49
N PRO A 97 7.86 46.04 21.93
CA PRO A 97 7.67 44.76 21.20
C PRO A 97 6.70 43.77 21.85
N CYS A 98 6.26 42.77 21.08
CA CYS A 98 5.53 41.59 21.58
C CYS A 98 5.80 40.29 20.78
N VAL A 99 7.06 39.82 20.70
CA VAL A 99 7.35 38.37 20.51
C VAL A 99 8.69 37.99 21.17
N HIS A 100 8.72 37.81 22.49
CA HIS A 100 9.75 36.99 23.16
C HIS A 100 9.34 36.56 24.58
N SER A 101 8.30 35.72 24.70
CA SER A 101 7.95 35.05 25.95
C SER A 101 7.30 33.68 25.72
N CYS A 102 8.12 32.68 25.34
CA CYS A 102 7.79 31.25 25.46
C CYS A 102 9.00 30.30 25.35
N LEU A 103 10.21 30.77 25.69
CA LEU A 103 11.44 29.96 25.57
C LEU A 103 12.45 30.24 26.71
N ARG A 104 11.95 30.47 27.93
CA ARG A 104 12.79 30.75 29.11
C ARG A 104 12.23 30.20 30.43
N SER A 105 11.69 28.98 30.40
CA SER A 105 11.09 28.31 31.57
C SER A 105 11.46 26.82 31.71
N TYR A 106 12.72 26.43 31.45
CA TYR A 106 13.18 25.05 31.72
C TYR A 106 14.67 24.87 32.10
N LEU A 107 15.40 25.95 32.43
CA LEU A 107 16.81 25.87 32.85
C LEU A 107 17.10 26.86 34.00
N ALA A 108 16.68 26.52 35.22
CA ALA A 108 17.13 27.17 36.46
C ALA A 108 16.76 26.35 37.72
N THR A 109 17.56 25.34 38.08
CA THR A 109 17.60 24.77 39.44
C THR A 109 19.06 24.62 39.89
N PRO A 110 19.47 25.15 41.06
CA PRO A 110 20.86 25.03 41.51
C PRO A 110 21.11 23.66 42.15
N PHE A 111 22.19 23.00 41.76
CA PHE A 111 22.72 21.85 42.51
C PHE A 111 23.34 22.32 43.83
N HIS A 112 22.96 21.70 44.94
CA HIS A 112 23.71 21.78 46.20
C HIS A 112 24.73 20.64 46.27
N PHE A 113 25.99 21.01 46.49
CA PHE A 113 27.04 20.07 46.90
C PHE A 113 26.82 19.68 48.37
N LEU A 114 26.77 18.38 48.64
CA LEU A 114 26.92 17.82 50.00
C LEU A 114 28.14 16.91 50.03
N SER A 115 28.87 16.96 51.14
CA SER A 115 30.18 16.32 51.29
C SER A 115 30.09 14.80 51.27
N VAL A 116 31.13 14.17 50.72
CA VAL A 116 31.39 12.73 50.87
C VAL A 116 31.73 12.42 52.32
N GLY A 117 31.25 11.27 52.81
CA GLY A 117 31.71 10.60 54.02
C GLY A 117 31.75 9.10 53.75
N ASP A 118 32.83 8.44 54.14
CA ASP A 118 33.08 7.01 53.88
C ASP A 118 32.08 6.08 54.59
N HIS A 119 31.71 4.96 53.96
CA HIS A 119 31.61 3.64 54.63
C HIS A 119 31.42 2.46 53.65
N ALA A 120 32.41 1.55 53.68
CA ALA A 120 32.40 0.09 53.44
C ALA A 120 31.70 -0.55 52.20
N PRO A 121 32.32 -1.55 51.54
CA PRO A 121 31.71 -2.28 50.43
C PRO A 121 30.72 -3.35 50.91
N GLN A 122 29.51 -3.38 50.34
CA GLN A 122 28.61 -4.51 50.46
C GLN A 122 28.75 -5.46 49.26
N SER A 123 28.60 -6.76 49.54
CA SER A 123 28.95 -7.87 48.66
C SER A 123 28.17 -7.89 47.34
N ALA A 124 28.86 -8.17 46.24
CA ALA A 124 28.24 -8.44 44.95
C ALA A 124 27.33 -9.67 45.03
N VAL A 125 26.07 -9.51 44.59
CA VAL A 125 25.17 -10.63 44.30
C VAL A 125 25.70 -11.32 43.04
N PRO A 126 25.88 -12.66 43.01
CA PRO A 126 26.27 -13.35 41.79
C PRO A 126 25.15 -13.21 40.76
N ALA A 127 25.47 -12.62 39.61
CA ALA A 127 24.57 -12.61 38.48
C ALA A 127 24.46 -14.04 37.94
N ASP A 128 23.31 -14.67 38.18
CA ASP A 128 23.01 -15.99 37.63
C ASP A 128 22.88 -15.88 36.11
N THR A 129 23.98 -16.14 35.41
CA THR A 129 24.05 -16.15 33.95
C THR A 129 23.59 -17.49 33.38
N THR A 130 22.39 -17.90 33.76
CA THR A 130 21.61 -18.86 32.98
C THR A 130 21.26 -18.21 31.65
N ALA A 131 22.11 -18.44 30.65
CA ALA A 131 21.84 -18.03 29.28
C ALA A 131 20.47 -18.59 28.89
N ALA A 132 19.56 -17.70 28.46
CA ALA A 132 18.30 -18.13 27.88
C ALA A 132 18.61 -19.13 26.76
N PRO A 133 17.89 -20.26 26.66
CA PRO A 133 18.20 -21.27 25.66
C PRO A 133 18.18 -20.62 24.28
N GLU A 134 19.28 -20.78 23.53
CA GLU A 134 19.37 -20.24 22.17
C GLU A 134 18.16 -20.76 21.39
N ALA A 135 17.28 -19.83 20.98
CA ALA A 135 16.16 -20.18 20.15
C ALA A 135 16.73 -20.77 18.86
N GLY A 136 16.52 -22.08 18.67
CA GLY A 136 16.91 -22.77 17.45
C GLY A 136 16.36 -22.04 16.21
N PRO A 137 17.01 -22.20 15.04
CA PRO A 137 16.71 -21.38 13.87
C PRO A 137 15.22 -21.37 13.58
N VAL A 138 14.59 -20.20 13.78
CA VAL A 138 13.15 -20.00 13.57
C VAL A 138 12.90 -20.13 12.07
N LEU A 139 12.41 -21.30 11.66
CA LEU A 139 12.02 -21.55 10.28
C LEU A 139 10.94 -20.54 9.89
N ARG A 140 11.08 -19.98 8.69
CA ARG A 140 10.13 -18.99 8.17
C ARG A 140 8.94 -19.71 7.53
N PRO A 141 7.72 -19.17 7.66
CA PRO A 141 6.55 -19.75 7.00
C PRO A 141 6.65 -19.64 5.48
N LEU A 142 5.97 -20.54 4.77
CA LEU A 142 5.79 -20.49 3.33
C LEU A 142 4.95 -19.26 2.95
N TYR A 143 5.16 -18.67 1.77
CA TYR A 143 4.45 -17.45 1.36
C TYR A 143 3.41 -17.70 0.26
N MET A 144 2.16 -17.88 0.69
CA MET A 144 1.00 -18.19 -0.17
C MET A 144 0.00 -17.02 -0.20
N ASP A 145 0.49 -15.77 -0.19
CA ASP A 145 -0.34 -14.55 -0.11
C ASP A 145 0.05 -13.49 -1.18
N VAL A 146 0.46 -13.94 -2.37
CA VAL A 146 1.02 -13.05 -3.41
C VAL A 146 0.08 -11.95 -3.92
N GLN A 147 -1.24 -12.10 -3.73
CA GLN A 147 -2.23 -11.06 -4.04
C GLN A 147 -2.20 -9.88 -3.07
N ALA A 148 -1.72 -10.05 -1.84
CA ALA A 148 -1.45 -8.92 -0.94
C ALA A 148 -0.19 -8.18 -1.42
N THR A 149 0.91 -8.91 -1.63
CA THR A 149 2.11 -8.39 -2.29
C THR A 149 2.99 -9.52 -2.81
N THR A 150 3.71 -9.29 -3.89
CA THR A 150 4.80 -10.19 -4.30
C THR A 150 6.12 -9.84 -3.58
N PRO A 151 7.06 -10.80 -3.46
CA PRO A 151 8.48 -10.46 -3.31
C PRO A 151 8.99 -9.73 -4.56
N LEU A 152 10.16 -9.09 -4.46
CA LEU A 152 10.78 -8.36 -5.57
C LEU A 152 11.67 -9.33 -6.39
N ASP A 153 11.54 -9.36 -7.71
CA ASP A 153 12.33 -10.26 -8.58
C ASP A 153 13.80 -9.80 -8.57
N PRO A 154 14.80 -10.68 -8.38
CA PRO A 154 16.21 -10.28 -8.31
C PRO A 154 16.69 -9.43 -9.50
N ARG A 155 16.16 -9.67 -10.71
CA ARG A 155 16.45 -8.88 -11.91
C ARG A 155 15.97 -7.43 -11.79
N VAL A 156 14.85 -7.24 -11.10
CA VAL A 156 14.29 -5.91 -10.81
C VAL A 156 15.15 -5.19 -9.78
N LEU A 157 15.65 -5.88 -8.75
CA LEU A 157 16.51 -5.26 -7.75
C LEU A 157 17.80 -4.74 -8.37
N ASP A 158 18.44 -5.58 -9.20
CA ASP A 158 19.67 -5.23 -9.92
C ASP A 158 19.47 -4.00 -10.81
N ALA A 159 18.36 -3.93 -11.56
CA ALA A 159 18.02 -2.75 -12.36
C ALA A 159 17.82 -1.47 -11.53
N MET A 160 17.35 -1.57 -10.28
CA MET A 160 17.11 -0.42 -9.40
C MET A 160 18.39 0.12 -8.74
N LEU A 161 19.32 -0.75 -8.36
CA LEU A 161 20.49 -0.40 -7.53
C LEU A 161 21.37 0.74 -8.09
N PRO A 162 21.68 0.83 -9.40
CA PRO A 162 22.49 1.92 -9.95
C PRO A 162 21.91 3.33 -9.68
N TYR A 163 20.58 3.46 -9.68
CA TYR A 163 19.85 4.71 -9.46
C TYR A 163 19.69 5.07 -7.97
N LEU A 164 19.99 4.13 -7.07
CA LEU A 164 20.07 4.37 -5.63
C LEU A 164 21.48 4.84 -5.18
N ILE A 165 22.50 4.63 -6.00
CA ILE A 165 23.91 4.83 -5.63
C ILE A 165 24.58 5.94 -6.45
N ASN A 166 24.57 5.82 -7.79
CA ASN A 166 25.34 6.71 -8.69
C ASN A 166 24.45 7.59 -9.57
N TYR A 167 23.35 7.04 -10.11
CA TYR A 167 22.43 7.75 -11.01
C TYR A 167 21.26 8.38 -10.22
N TYR A 168 21.58 9.09 -9.14
CA TYR A 168 20.63 9.60 -8.14
C TYR A 168 19.95 10.94 -8.52
N GLY A 169 20.21 11.46 -9.72
CA GLY A 169 19.72 12.78 -10.12
C GLY A 169 18.20 12.87 -10.24
N ASN A 170 17.67 14.08 -10.06
CA ASN A 170 16.25 14.36 -10.27
C ASN A 170 15.94 14.39 -11.78
N PRO A 171 14.99 13.58 -12.30
CA PRO A 171 14.69 13.53 -13.73
C PRO A 171 14.10 14.85 -14.28
N HIS A 172 13.70 15.78 -13.39
CA HIS A 172 13.22 17.11 -13.78
C HIS A 172 14.34 18.15 -13.91
N SER A 173 15.60 17.81 -13.58
CA SER A 173 16.77 18.70 -13.71
C SER A 173 17.30 18.76 -15.14
N ARG A 174 16.88 19.76 -15.92
CA ARG A 174 17.19 19.85 -17.35
C ARG A 174 18.59 20.34 -17.74
N THR A 175 19.43 20.74 -16.78
CA THR A 175 20.67 21.49 -17.04
C THR A 175 21.97 20.71 -16.84
N HIS A 176 21.92 19.45 -16.41
CA HIS A 176 23.12 18.67 -16.08
C HIS A 176 22.94 17.15 -16.31
N ALA A 177 24.05 16.45 -16.52
CA ALA A 177 24.08 15.01 -16.85
C ALA A 177 23.25 14.13 -15.91
N TYR A 178 23.35 14.32 -14.58
CA TYR A 178 22.57 13.55 -13.60
C TYR A 178 21.04 13.64 -13.80
N GLY A 179 20.53 14.72 -14.38
CA GLY A 179 19.11 14.83 -14.69
C GLY A 179 18.75 14.13 -15.99
N TRP A 180 19.58 14.28 -17.03
CA TRP A 180 19.39 13.64 -18.33
C TRP A 180 19.46 12.10 -18.26
N GLU A 181 20.38 11.54 -17.47
CA GLU A 181 20.47 10.07 -17.29
C GLU A 181 19.25 9.51 -16.54
N SER A 182 18.74 10.26 -15.58
CA SER A 182 17.56 9.94 -14.76
C SER A 182 16.26 10.07 -15.57
N GLU A 183 16.13 11.12 -16.39
CA GLU A 183 15.05 11.30 -17.36
C GLU A 183 15.04 10.16 -18.40
N ALA A 184 16.21 9.82 -18.95
CA ALA A 184 16.34 8.72 -19.90
C ALA A 184 15.95 7.36 -19.28
N ALA A 185 16.25 7.13 -18.00
CA ALA A 185 15.83 5.93 -17.27
C ALA A 185 14.32 5.89 -17.00
N MET A 186 13.74 7.03 -16.59
CA MET A 186 12.29 7.20 -16.43
C MET A 186 11.53 6.92 -17.73
N GLU A 187 11.98 7.45 -18.88
CA GLU A 187 11.30 7.23 -20.16
C GLU A 187 11.53 5.81 -20.72
N ARG A 188 12.68 5.17 -20.47
CA ARG A 188 12.85 3.72 -20.75
C ARG A 188 11.84 2.88 -19.96
N ALA A 189 11.72 3.14 -18.66
CA ALA A 189 10.73 2.46 -17.82
C ALA A 189 9.29 2.70 -18.30
N ARG A 190 8.98 3.92 -18.74
CA ARG A 190 7.68 4.28 -19.30
C ARG A 190 7.37 3.48 -20.57
N GLN A 191 8.37 3.26 -21.43
CA GLN A 191 8.24 2.41 -22.62
C GLN A 191 8.04 0.94 -22.24
N GLN A 192 8.75 0.39 -21.25
CA GLN A 192 8.58 -0.99 -20.80
C GLN A 192 7.14 -1.24 -20.28
N VAL A 193 6.60 -0.33 -19.46
CA VAL A 193 5.21 -0.40 -19.00
C VAL A 193 4.22 -0.32 -20.17
N ALA A 194 4.46 0.57 -21.13
CA ALA A 194 3.59 0.73 -22.29
C ALA A 194 3.58 -0.50 -23.21
N SER A 195 4.76 -1.08 -23.46
CA SER A 195 4.95 -2.28 -24.31
C SER A 195 4.23 -3.52 -23.79
N LEU A 196 4.10 -3.67 -22.46
CA LEU A 196 3.39 -4.79 -21.84
C LEU A 196 1.88 -4.76 -22.07
N ILE A 197 1.29 -3.58 -22.33
CA ILE A 197 -0.17 -3.39 -22.44
C ILE A 197 -0.63 -2.85 -23.81
N GLY A 198 0.25 -2.79 -24.81
CA GLY A 198 -0.07 -2.26 -26.14
C GLY A 198 -0.31 -0.74 -26.22
N ALA A 199 0.22 0.03 -25.27
CA ALA A 199 0.03 1.48 -25.17
C ALA A 199 1.15 2.30 -25.83
N ASP A 200 0.88 3.59 -26.10
CA ASP A 200 1.92 4.58 -26.38
C ASP A 200 2.53 5.05 -25.04
N PRO A 201 3.87 5.20 -24.91
CA PRO A 201 4.49 5.64 -23.65
C PRO A 201 3.95 6.98 -23.15
N ARG A 202 3.44 7.85 -24.04
CA ARG A 202 2.86 9.16 -23.68
C ARG A 202 1.48 9.03 -23.00
N GLU A 203 0.89 7.85 -22.99
CA GLU A 203 -0.35 7.49 -22.30
C GLU A 203 -0.10 6.95 -20.89
N ILE A 204 1.15 6.59 -20.55
CA ILE A 204 1.53 6.11 -19.22
C ILE A 204 1.92 7.29 -18.31
N ILE A 205 1.26 7.37 -17.16
CA ILE A 205 1.49 8.34 -16.08
C ILE A 205 1.89 7.57 -14.81
N PHE A 206 3.02 7.93 -14.19
CA PHE A 206 3.49 7.27 -12.97
C PHE A 206 2.75 7.78 -11.71
N THR A 207 2.46 6.86 -10.80
CA THR A 207 1.77 7.09 -9.53
C THR A 207 2.49 6.35 -8.39
N SER A 208 2.06 6.53 -7.15
CA SER A 208 2.56 5.76 -5.99
C SER A 208 1.98 4.34 -5.87
N GLY A 209 1.05 3.95 -6.77
CA GLY A 209 0.42 2.63 -6.76
C GLY A 209 -1.01 2.68 -7.32
N ALA A 210 -1.61 1.49 -7.52
CA ALA A 210 -2.97 1.38 -8.08
C ALA A 210 -4.04 2.11 -7.26
N THR A 211 -3.87 2.28 -5.94
CA THR A 211 -4.77 3.10 -5.11
C THR A 211 -4.82 4.56 -5.56
N GLU A 212 -3.66 5.16 -5.88
CA GLU A 212 -3.59 6.51 -6.44
C GLU A 212 -4.13 6.53 -7.88
N SER A 213 -3.79 5.53 -8.69
CA SER A 213 -4.29 5.40 -10.07
C SER A 213 -5.82 5.32 -10.14
N ASN A 214 -6.47 4.46 -9.34
CA ASN A 214 -7.93 4.34 -9.27
C ASN A 214 -8.58 5.66 -8.83
N ASN A 215 -8.00 6.36 -7.84
CA ASN A 215 -8.48 7.67 -7.41
C ASN A 215 -8.41 8.68 -8.57
N ILE A 216 -7.25 8.80 -9.24
CA ILE A 216 -7.04 9.70 -10.39
C ILE A 216 -8.02 9.37 -11.53
N ALA A 217 -8.17 8.10 -11.88
CA ALA A 217 -9.08 7.67 -12.93
C ALA A 217 -10.52 8.07 -12.63
N ILE A 218 -11.03 7.65 -11.47
CA ILE A 218 -12.45 7.78 -11.11
C ILE A 218 -12.81 9.24 -10.83
N LYS A 219 -12.12 9.87 -9.86
CA LYS A 219 -12.41 11.24 -9.44
C LYS A 219 -12.04 12.24 -10.52
N GLY A 220 -10.94 12.00 -11.24
CA GLY A 220 -10.47 12.90 -12.28
C GLY A 220 -11.36 12.88 -13.54
N VAL A 221 -11.87 11.73 -13.98
CA VAL A 221 -12.89 11.69 -15.06
C VAL A 221 -14.20 12.33 -14.57
N ALA A 222 -14.70 11.91 -13.41
CA ALA A 222 -15.96 12.42 -12.87
C ALA A 222 -15.98 13.95 -12.78
N ARG A 223 -14.96 14.55 -12.14
CA ARG A 223 -14.86 16.00 -11.95
C ARG A 223 -14.66 16.75 -13.28
N PHE A 224 -13.86 16.23 -14.20
CA PHE A 224 -13.65 16.87 -15.51
C PHE A 224 -14.94 16.98 -16.34
N TYR A 225 -15.80 15.97 -16.32
CA TYR A 225 -17.04 15.93 -17.11
C TYR A 225 -18.32 16.31 -16.33
N ARG A 226 -18.19 16.69 -15.05
CA ARG A 226 -19.30 16.99 -14.11
C ARG A 226 -20.35 18.00 -14.57
N SER A 227 -20.00 18.85 -15.54
CA SER A 227 -20.89 19.86 -16.11
C SER A 227 -21.93 19.29 -17.09
N ARG A 228 -21.76 18.03 -17.52
CA ARG A 228 -22.65 17.35 -18.48
C ARG A 228 -23.05 15.94 -18.05
N LYS A 229 -22.23 15.29 -17.22
CA LYS A 229 -22.33 13.87 -16.88
C LYS A 229 -22.08 13.70 -15.38
N LYS A 230 -23.05 13.13 -14.65
CA LYS A 230 -22.98 12.97 -13.18
C LYS A 230 -23.22 11.54 -12.70
N HIS A 231 -23.62 10.64 -13.59
CA HIS A 231 -23.69 9.21 -13.29
C HIS A 231 -22.34 8.49 -13.49
N LEU A 232 -22.04 7.54 -12.61
CA LEU A 232 -20.96 6.56 -12.71
C LEU A 232 -21.52 5.16 -12.48
N ILE A 233 -20.89 4.14 -13.09
CA ILE A 233 -21.22 2.73 -12.87
C ILE A 233 -19.96 2.01 -12.38
N THR A 234 -20.12 1.17 -11.36
CA THR A 234 -19.07 0.33 -10.80
C THR A 234 -19.66 -1.00 -10.33
N THR A 235 -18.85 -1.98 -9.95
CA THR A 235 -19.36 -3.26 -9.38
C THR A 235 -19.29 -3.26 -7.85
N GLN A 236 -20.07 -4.13 -7.20
CA GLN A 236 -20.00 -4.36 -5.75
C GLN A 236 -18.72 -5.11 -5.31
N THR A 237 -18.01 -5.77 -6.23
CA THR A 237 -16.82 -6.58 -5.94
C THR A 237 -15.49 -5.87 -6.20
N GLU A 238 -15.51 -4.60 -6.62
CA GLU A 238 -14.31 -3.80 -6.82
C GLU A 238 -13.46 -3.68 -5.54
N HIS A 239 -12.15 -3.48 -5.71
CA HIS A 239 -11.27 -3.19 -4.59
C HIS A 239 -11.71 -1.91 -3.83
N LYS A 240 -11.56 -1.91 -2.49
CA LYS A 240 -11.99 -0.81 -1.59
C LYS A 240 -11.65 0.61 -2.09
N CYS A 241 -10.51 0.85 -2.73
CA CYS A 241 -10.16 2.20 -3.21
C CYS A 241 -10.99 2.70 -4.41
N VAL A 242 -11.61 1.80 -5.19
CA VAL A 242 -12.62 2.14 -6.20
C VAL A 242 -13.93 2.48 -5.49
N LEU A 243 -14.43 1.57 -4.63
CA LEU A 243 -15.69 1.75 -3.89
C LEU A 243 -15.68 3.02 -3.03
N ASP A 244 -14.57 3.30 -2.35
CA ASP A 244 -14.42 4.50 -1.52
C ASP A 244 -14.26 5.79 -2.34
N SER A 245 -13.64 5.69 -3.53
CA SER A 245 -13.63 6.80 -4.49
C SER A 245 -15.05 7.14 -4.94
N CYS A 246 -15.85 6.13 -5.27
CA CYS A 246 -17.26 6.28 -5.61
C CYS A 246 -18.07 6.89 -4.45
N ARG A 247 -17.98 6.36 -3.23
CA ARG A 247 -18.65 6.94 -2.04
C ARG A 247 -18.28 8.40 -1.79
N SER A 248 -17.02 8.78 -1.97
CA SER A 248 -16.61 10.19 -1.85
C SER A 248 -17.20 11.08 -2.95
N LEU A 249 -17.44 10.55 -4.16
CA LEU A 249 -18.13 11.27 -5.24
C LEU A 249 -19.65 11.35 -5.01
N GLU A 250 -20.27 10.36 -4.37
CA GLU A 250 -21.68 10.45 -3.94
C GLU A 250 -21.88 11.62 -2.98
N ALA A 251 -20.95 11.82 -2.03
CA ALA A 251 -20.93 13.00 -1.17
C ALA A 251 -20.64 14.33 -1.92
N GLU A 252 -19.99 14.28 -3.10
CA GLU A 252 -19.85 15.42 -4.02
C GLU A 252 -21.08 15.63 -4.94
N GLY A 253 -22.14 14.81 -4.80
CA GLY A 253 -23.37 14.92 -5.56
C GLY A 253 -23.30 14.35 -6.98
N PHE A 254 -22.55 13.25 -7.15
CA PHE A 254 -22.67 12.31 -8.27
C PHE A 254 -23.63 11.16 -7.91
N GLN A 255 -24.21 10.52 -8.92
CA GLN A 255 -24.94 9.26 -8.76
C GLN A 255 -24.00 8.09 -9.09
N VAL A 256 -23.98 7.05 -8.25
CA VAL A 256 -23.22 5.82 -8.54
C VAL A 256 -24.15 4.61 -8.54
N THR A 257 -24.14 3.85 -9.63
CA THR A 257 -24.73 2.50 -9.67
C THR A 257 -23.67 1.48 -9.30
N TYR A 258 -23.89 0.74 -8.21
CA TYR A 258 -23.08 -0.40 -7.78
C TYR A 258 -23.72 -1.71 -8.26
N LEU A 259 -23.35 -2.15 -9.46
CA LEU A 259 -23.89 -3.36 -10.07
C LEU A 259 -23.59 -4.59 -9.18
N PRO A 260 -24.60 -5.45 -8.96
CA PRO A 260 -24.36 -6.76 -8.37
C PRO A 260 -23.54 -7.63 -9.33
N VAL A 261 -23.11 -8.78 -8.83
CA VAL A 261 -22.49 -9.84 -9.63
C VAL A 261 -23.35 -11.09 -9.55
N GLN A 262 -23.21 -11.98 -10.53
CA GLN A 262 -23.72 -13.33 -10.44
C GLN A 262 -22.96 -14.11 -9.35
N LYS A 263 -23.46 -15.29 -8.94
CA LYS A 263 -22.77 -16.18 -7.99
C LYS A 263 -21.36 -16.61 -8.45
N SER A 264 -21.12 -16.55 -9.76
CA SER A 264 -19.82 -16.74 -10.42
C SER A 264 -18.80 -15.61 -10.17
N GLY A 265 -19.23 -14.47 -9.62
CA GLY A 265 -18.44 -13.24 -9.51
C GLY A 265 -18.41 -12.39 -10.79
N ILE A 266 -19.02 -12.87 -11.89
CA ILE A 266 -19.06 -12.17 -13.18
C ILE A 266 -20.27 -11.21 -13.21
N ILE A 267 -20.12 -10.04 -13.83
CA ILE A 267 -21.24 -9.11 -14.03
C ILE A 267 -22.21 -9.60 -15.13
N ASP A 268 -23.50 -9.25 -15.04
CA ASP A 268 -24.39 -9.36 -16.19
C ASP A 268 -24.19 -8.15 -17.12
N LEU A 269 -23.71 -8.41 -18.34
CA LEU A 269 -23.52 -7.39 -19.37
C LEU A 269 -24.84 -6.71 -19.76
N LYS A 270 -26.00 -7.38 -19.67
CA LYS A 270 -27.30 -6.77 -19.95
C LYS A 270 -27.70 -5.77 -18.88
N GLU A 271 -27.37 -6.05 -17.62
CA GLU A 271 -27.61 -5.11 -16.51
C GLU A 271 -26.70 -3.89 -16.63
N LEU A 272 -25.42 -4.09 -16.99
CA LEU A 272 -24.51 -2.99 -17.34
C LEU A 272 -25.06 -2.16 -18.50
N GLU A 273 -25.52 -2.78 -19.59
CA GLU A 273 -26.08 -2.08 -20.75
C GLU A 273 -27.35 -1.28 -20.41
N ALA A 274 -28.20 -1.79 -19.51
CA ALA A 274 -29.40 -1.13 -19.03
C ALA A 274 -29.11 0.01 -18.04
N ALA A 275 -28.04 -0.12 -17.24
CA ALA A 275 -27.62 0.91 -16.29
C ALA A 275 -26.99 2.15 -16.97
N ILE A 276 -26.51 2.05 -18.22
CA ILE A 276 -25.90 3.19 -18.93
C ILE A 276 -26.95 4.23 -19.33
N GLN A 277 -26.98 5.31 -18.56
CA GLN A 277 -27.78 6.52 -18.78
C GLN A 277 -27.05 7.56 -19.68
N PRO A 278 -27.75 8.50 -20.33
CA PRO A 278 -27.13 9.53 -21.19
C PRO A 278 -26.05 10.38 -20.50
N ASP A 279 -26.21 10.62 -19.20
CA ASP A 279 -25.28 11.40 -18.37
C ASP A 279 -24.20 10.52 -17.70
N THR A 280 -24.08 9.24 -18.04
CA THR A 280 -23.01 8.36 -17.52
C THR A 280 -21.64 8.82 -18.02
N SER A 281 -20.74 9.13 -17.10
CA SER A 281 -19.36 9.57 -17.38
C SER A 281 -18.38 8.42 -17.52
N LEU A 282 -18.47 7.44 -16.61
CA LEU A 282 -17.47 6.41 -16.40
C LEU A 282 -18.14 5.08 -16.03
N VAL A 283 -17.64 4.00 -16.60
CA VAL A 283 -17.78 2.63 -16.10
C VAL A 283 -16.43 2.22 -15.50
N SER A 284 -16.43 1.68 -14.28
CA SER A 284 -15.25 1.10 -13.61
C SER A 284 -15.50 -0.38 -13.32
N VAL A 285 -14.74 -1.27 -13.95
CA VAL A 285 -14.81 -2.72 -13.69
C VAL A 285 -13.40 -3.30 -13.67
N MET A 286 -12.99 -3.92 -12.57
CA MET A 286 -11.64 -4.49 -12.42
C MET A 286 -11.42 -5.72 -13.32
N THR A 287 -10.20 -5.90 -13.81
CA THR A 287 -9.86 -6.96 -14.76
C THR A 287 -9.83 -8.34 -14.10
N VAL A 288 -9.21 -8.45 -12.92
CA VAL A 288 -9.10 -9.68 -12.12
C VAL A 288 -9.38 -9.32 -10.67
N ASN A 289 -10.35 -10.00 -10.04
CA ASN A 289 -10.71 -9.75 -8.65
C ASN A 289 -9.58 -10.17 -7.69
N ASN A 290 -9.30 -9.34 -6.68
CA ASN A 290 -8.20 -9.57 -5.74
C ASN A 290 -8.50 -10.56 -4.60
N GLU A 291 -9.75 -11.00 -4.41
CA GLU A 291 -10.14 -11.96 -3.37
C GLU A 291 -10.49 -13.34 -3.95
N ILE A 292 -11.22 -13.38 -5.07
CA ILE A 292 -11.72 -14.61 -5.70
C ILE A 292 -11.11 -14.93 -7.08
N GLY A 293 -10.21 -14.08 -7.60
CA GLY A 293 -9.46 -14.36 -8.84
C GLY A 293 -10.26 -14.31 -10.15
N VAL A 294 -11.58 -14.11 -10.10
CA VAL A 294 -12.48 -14.04 -11.26
C VAL A 294 -12.05 -12.93 -12.23
N LYS A 295 -12.06 -13.26 -13.52
CA LYS A 295 -11.77 -12.39 -14.66
C LYS A 295 -13.06 -11.84 -15.23
N GLN A 296 -13.18 -10.52 -15.35
CA GLN A 296 -14.34 -9.89 -15.99
C GLN A 296 -14.16 -9.87 -17.53
N PRO A 297 -15.25 -9.84 -18.32
CA PRO A 297 -15.21 -9.75 -19.80
C PRO A 297 -14.87 -8.32 -20.26
N ILE A 298 -13.61 -7.90 -20.05
CA ILE A 298 -13.15 -6.53 -20.23
C ILE A 298 -13.27 -6.04 -21.69
N ALA A 299 -13.08 -6.90 -22.69
CA ALA A 299 -13.18 -6.50 -24.09
C ALA A 299 -14.63 -6.20 -24.50
N GLU A 300 -15.57 -6.98 -24.01
CA GLU A 300 -17.01 -6.85 -24.20
C GLU A 300 -17.52 -5.57 -23.50
N ILE A 301 -17.09 -5.35 -22.25
CA ILE A 301 -17.37 -4.11 -21.49
C ILE A 301 -16.82 -2.89 -22.25
N GLY A 302 -15.61 -2.96 -22.77
CA GLY A 302 -15.00 -1.90 -23.58
C GLY A 302 -15.77 -1.61 -24.87
N GLN A 303 -16.31 -2.64 -25.54
CA GLN A 303 -17.19 -2.48 -26.71
C GLN A 303 -18.52 -1.78 -26.34
N ILE A 304 -19.14 -2.18 -25.22
CA ILE A 304 -20.36 -1.56 -24.69
C ILE A 304 -20.13 -0.07 -24.37
N CYS A 305 -19.04 0.25 -23.67
CA CYS A 305 -18.69 1.62 -23.31
C CYS A 305 -18.36 2.48 -24.54
N SER A 306 -17.53 1.95 -25.45
CA SER A 306 -17.07 2.63 -26.67
C SER A 306 -18.24 2.98 -27.61
N SER A 307 -19.17 2.04 -27.82
CA SER A 307 -20.38 2.27 -28.65
C SER A 307 -21.28 3.39 -28.10
N ARG A 308 -21.32 3.54 -26.76
CA ARG A 308 -22.14 4.54 -26.04
C ARG A 308 -21.39 5.82 -25.71
N LYS A 309 -20.09 5.94 -26.07
CA LYS A 309 -19.20 7.07 -25.73
C LYS A 309 -19.15 7.36 -24.22
N VAL A 310 -19.14 6.30 -23.41
CA VAL A 310 -18.86 6.34 -21.98
C VAL A 310 -17.41 5.91 -21.78
N TYR A 311 -16.67 6.56 -20.88
CA TYR A 311 -15.29 6.17 -20.63
C TYR A 311 -15.22 4.87 -19.84
N PHE A 312 -14.24 4.02 -20.17
CA PHE A 312 -14.02 2.76 -19.47
C PHE A 312 -12.70 2.74 -18.67
N HIS A 313 -12.82 2.65 -17.35
CA HIS A 313 -11.71 2.37 -16.44
C HIS A 313 -11.69 0.89 -16.05
N THR A 314 -10.50 0.29 -15.99
CA THR A 314 -10.31 -1.01 -15.34
C THR A 314 -9.14 -1.00 -14.35
N ASP A 315 -9.37 -1.50 -13.14
CA ASP A 315 -8.29 -1.85 -12.22
C ASP A 315 -7.66 -3.18 -12.68
N ALA A 316 -6.46 -3.10 -13.23
CA ALA A 316 -5.69 -4.24 -13.72
C ALA A 316 -4.55 -4.64 -12.76
N ALA A 317 -4.54 -4.15 -11.51
CA ALA A 317 -3.45 -4.39 -10.56
C ALA A 317 -3.17 -5.88 -10.27
N GLN A 318 -4.16 -6.77 -10.44
CA GLN A 318 -4.00 -8.23 -10.33
C GLN A 318 -3.87 -8.94 -11.68
N ALA A 319 -4.03 -8.24 -12.81
CA ALA A 319 -4.05 -8.82 -14.15
C ALA A 319 -2.77 -8.55 -14.97
N VAL A 320 -2.21 -7.34 -14.85
CA VAL A 320 -0.98 -6.93 -15.55
C VAL A 320 0.13 -7.95 -15.28
N GLY A 321 0.83 -8.35 -16.35
CA GLY A 321 1.93 -9.30 -16.26
C GLY A 321 1.53 -10.74 -15.91
N LYS A 322 0.23 -11.07 -15.89
CA LYS A 322 -0.28 -12.43 -15.60
C LYS A 322 -1.15 -12.98 -16.73
N ILE A 323 -1.99 -12.11 -17.30
CA ILE A 323 -2.79 -12.40 -18.48
C ILE A 323 -2.47 -11.38 -19.58
N PRO A 324 -2.66 -11.72 -20.87
CA PRO A 324 -2.50 -10.77 -21.97
C PRO A 324 -3.47 -9.59 -21.81
N LEU A 325 -2.96 -8.37 -22.00
CA LEU A 325 -3.74 -7.14 -22.02
C LEU A 325 -3.28 -6.31 -23.22
N ASP A 326 -4.20 -5.93 -24.09
CA ASP A 326 -3.97 -4.88 -25.08
C ASP A 326 -5.07 -3.82 -24.89
N VAL A 327 -4.66 -2.58 -24.61
CA VAL A 327 -5.61 -1.50 -24.33
C VAL A 327 -6.53 -1.18 -25.51
N ASN A 328 -6.08 -1.38 -26.76
CA ASN A 328 -6.80 -1.03 -27.98
C ASN A 328 -7.82 -2.10 -28.37
N ASP A 329 -7.42 -3.37 -28.34
CA ASP A 329 -8.31 -4.49 -28.61
C ASP A 329 -9.43 -4.56 -27.56
N MET A 330 -9.07 -4.36 -26.29
CA MET A 330 -10.01 -4.32 -25.17
C MET A 330 -10.76 -2.97 -25.03
N LYS A 331 -10.45 -1.97 -25.86
CA LYS A 331 -11.09 -0.63 -25.88
C LYS A 331 -11.11 0.08 -24.51
N ILE A 332 -10.05 -0.09 -23.74
CA ILE A 332 -9.88 0.51 -22.42
C ILE A 332 -9.51 1.98 -22.57
N ASP A 333 -10.11 2.88 -21.79
CA ASP A 333 -9.78 4.31 -21.79
C ASP A 333 -8.80 4.67 -20.65
N LEU A 334 -8.95 4.02 -19.50
CA LEU A 334 -8.06 4.18 -18.34
C LEU A 334 -7.73 2.81 -17.71
N MET A 335 -6.48 2.58 -17.31
CA MET A 335 -6.08 1.33 -16.62
C MET A 335 -5.16 1.62 -15.44
N SER A 336 -5.44 1.02 -14.29
CA SER A 336 -4.60 1.12 -13.09
C SER A 336 -3.62 -0.05 -12.95
N ILE A 337 -2.37 0.25 -12.60
CA ILE A 337 -1.24 -0.69 -12.55
C ILE A 337 -0.49 -0.54 -11.21
N SER A 338 -0.01 -1.64 -10.64
CA SER A 338 0.74 -1.66 -9.37
C SER A 338 2.02 -2.52 -9.46
N GLY A 339 3.18 -1.95 -9.11
CA GLY A 339 4.47 -2.66 -9.22
C GLY A 339 4.59 -3.87 -8.30
N HIS A 340 4.20 -3.73 -7.03
CA HIS A 340 4.34 -4.80 -6.01
C HIS A 340 3.34 -5.96 -6.13
N LYS A 341 2.55 -6.00 -7.21
CA LYS A 341 1.75 -7.17 -7.59
C LYS A 341 2.41 -7.96 -8.73
N ILE A 342 3.45 -7.44 -9.36
CA ILE A 342 4.15 -8.02 -10.53
C ILE A 342 5.65 -8.21 -10.28
N TYR A 343 6.03 -8.48 -9.04
CA TYR A 343 7.43 -8.63 -8.59
C TYR A 343 8.29 -7.35 -8.68
N GLY A 344 7.65 -6.18 -8.83
CA GLY A 344 8.25 -4.86 -8.70
C GLY A 344 8.23 -4.30 -7.27
N PRO A 345 8.76 -3.09 -7.06
CA PRO A 345 8.78 -2.44 -5.75
C PRO A 345 7.40 -1.94 -5.28
N LYS A 346 7.27 -1.79 -3.96
CA LYS A 346 6.15 -1.10 -3.30
C LYS A 346 6.30 0.41 -3.44
N GLY A 347 5.19 1.15 -3.37
CA GLY A 347 5.20 2.62 -3.47
C GLY A 347 5.31 3.17 -4.89
N VAL A 348 5.06 2.34 -5.91
CA VAL A 348 4.97 2.78 -7.31
C VAL A 348 3.87 2.04 -8.07
N GLY A 349 3.25 2.74 -9.00
CA GLY A 349 2.31 2.22 -9.96
C GLY A 349 2.26 3.11 -11.20
N ALA A 350 1.29 2.85 -12.05
CA ALA A 350 0.98 3.71 -13.18
C ALA A 350 -0.53 3.78 -13.42
N ILE A 351 -0.94 4.82 -14.13
CA ILE A 351 -2.24 4.93 -14.78
C ILE A 351 -2.01 5.12 -16.28
N TYR A 352 -2.63 4.25 -17.08
CA TYR A 352 -2.82 4.46 -18.51
C TYR A 352 -3.97 5.46 -18.70
N ILE A 353 -3.78 6.47 -19.56
CA ILE A 353 -4.84 7.41 -19.97
C ILE A 353 -4.78 7.55 -21.50
N ARG A 354 -5.79 6.99 -22.18
CA ARG A 354 -5.87 6.98 -23.65
C ARG A 354 -5.84 8.38 -24.25
N ARG A 355 -4.97 8.57 -25.25
CA ARG A 355 -4.82 9.82 -26.01
C ARG A 355 -5.59 9.82 -27.33
N ARG A 356 -5.96 8.66 -27.88
CA ARG A 356 -6.79 8.54 -29.10
C ARG A 356 -7.83 7.40 -28.97
N PRO A 357 -9.15 7.71 -28.98
CA PRO A 357 -9.74 9.03 -28.75
C PRO A 357 -9.26 9.69 -27.45
N ARG A 358 -9.27 11.02 -27.38
CA ARG A 358 -8.64 11.73 -26.24
C ARG A 358 -9.51 11.68 -25.00
N VAL A 359 -9.05 10.96 -23.97
CA VAL A 359 -9.58 11.03 -22.61
C VAL A 359 -9.04 12.29 -21.93
N ARG A 360 -9.84 12.88 -21.04
CA ARG A 360 -9.43 13.99 -20.17
C ARG A 360 -9.78 13.64 -18.73
N VAL A 361 -8.91 14.07 -17.83
CA VAL A 361 -8.94 13.75 -16.41
C VAL A 361 -8.50 15.02 -15.68
N GLU A 362 -9.17 15.37 -14.59
CA GLU A 362 -8.75 16.41 -13.67
C GLU A 362 -7.64 15.87 -12.75
N ALA A 363 -6.53 16.59 -12.64
CA ALA A 363 -5.42 16.18 -11.78
C ALA A 363 -5.76 16.38 -10.30
N LEU A 364 -5.54 15.35 -9.48
CA LEU A 364 -5.82 15.42 -8.03
C LEU A 364 -4.63 15.99 -7.24
N GLN A 365 -3.40 15.78 -7.71
CA GLN A 365 -2.18 16.21 -7.04
C GLN A 365 -1.61 17.48 -7.67
N SER A 366 -1.91 18.62 -7.03
CA SER A 366 -1.41 19.95 -7.39
C SER A 366 0.12 20.08 -7.20
N GLY A 367 0.75 20.94 -7.99
CA GLY A 367 2.18 21.19 -7.94
C GLY A 367 2.74 21.66 -9.29
N GLY A 368 4.02 21.35 -9.56
CA GLY A 368 4.76 21.86 -10.72
C GLY A 368 4.41 21.27 -12.09
N GLY A 369 3.28 20.57 -12.24
CA GLY A 369 2.81 20.08 -13.54
C GLY A 369 3.61 18.92 -14.14
N GLN A 370 4.30 18.14 -13.30
CA GLN A 370 4.95 16.88 -13.71
C GLN A 370 3.92 15.90 -14.29
N GLU A 371 4.43 14.86 -14.98
CA GLU A 371 3.61 13.86 -15.66
C GLU A 371 2.52 14.49 -16.55
N ARG A 372 2.96 15.42 -17.42
CA ARG A 372 2.08 16.11 -18.40
C ARG A 372 0.94 16.92 -17.75
N GLY A 373 1.12 17.34 -16.50
CA GLY A 373 0.13 18.04 -15.70
C GLY A 373 -0.90 17.12 -15.03
N MET A 374 -0.76 15.79 -15.14
CA MET A 374 -1.71 14.84 -14.57
C MET A 374 -1.39 14.45 -13.12
N ARG A 375 -0.10 14.43 -12.76
CA ARG A 375 0.38 13.97 -11.45
C ARG A 375 1.65 14.73 -11.07
N SER A 376 1.50 15.81 -10.30
CA SER A 376 2.63 16.65 -9.89
C SER A 376 3.57 15.95 -8.89
N GLY A 377 4.79 16.46 -8.75
CA GLY A 377 5.80 15.95 -7.81
C GLY A 377 6.94 15.20 -8.49
N THR A 378 8.06 15.04 -7.78
CA THR A 378 9.24 14.34 -8.28
C THR A 378 8.89 12.88 -8.62
N VAL A 379 9.32 12.42 -9.79
CA VAL A 379 9.13 11.01 -10.19
C VAL A 379 10.25 10.20 -9.53
N PRO A 380 9.95 9.14 -8.76
CA PRO A 380 10.96 8.40 -8.02
C PRO A 380 11.71 7.44 -8.97
N THR A 381 12.76 7.94 -9.65
CA THR A 381 13.51 7.21 -10.70
C THR A 381 13.82 5.75 -10.35
N PRO A 382 14.36 5.40 -9.16
CA PRO A 382 14.63 4.00 -8.83
C PRO A 382 13.37 3.13 -8.81
N LEU A 383 12.25 3.64 -8.29
CA LEU A 383 11.01 2.88 -8.22
C LEU A 383 10.36 2.71 -9.60
N VAL A 384 10.37 3.75 -10.45
CA VAL A 384 9.82 3.62 -11.81
C VAL A 384 10.68 2.72 -12.68
N VAL A 385 12.01 2.74 -12.54
CA VAL A 385 12.91 1.76 -13.17
C VAL A 385 12.55 0.35 -12.70
N GLY A 386 12.32 0.15 -11.40
CA GLY A 386 11.86 -1.14 -10.87
C GLY A 386 10.52 -1.60 -11.44
N LEU A 387 9.57 -0.68 -11.64
CA LEU A 387 8.29 -0.97 -12.29
C LEU A 387 8.48 -1.34 -13.78
N GLY A 388 9.31 -0.60 -14.51
CA GLY A 388 9.61 -0.88 -15.91
C GLY A 388 10.28 -2.24 -16.11
N ALA A 389 11.31 -2.53 -15.32
CA ALA A 389 11.99 -3.84 -15.31
C ALA A 389 11.03 -4.99 -14.94
N ALA A 390 10.13 -4.78 -13.97
CA ALA A 390 9.11 -5.76 -13.62
C ALA A 390 8.12 -6.02 -14.77
N CYS A 391 7.73 -4.98 -15.50
CA CYS A 391 6.88 -5.11 -16.69
C CYS A 391 7.60 -5.85 -17.85
N GLU A 392 8.87 -5.54 -18.11
CA GLU A 392 9.66 -6.22 -19.14
C GLU A 392 9.85 -7.71 -18.83
N VAL A 393 10.24 -8.03 -17.59
CA VAL A 393 10.35 -9.42 -17.13
C VAL A 393 8.99 -10.12 -17.20
N ALA A 394 7.89 -9.46 -16.81
CA ALA A 394 6.57 -10.04 -16.92
C ALA A 394 6.18 -10.32 -18.39
N GLN A 395 6.53 -9.44 -19.34
CA GLN A 395 6.27 -9.66 -20.77
C GLN A 395 6.99 -10.90 -21.32
N GLN A 396 8.19 -11.20 -20.81
CA GLN A 396 8.99 -12.36 -21.20
C GLN A 396 8.48 -13.67 -20.56
N GLU A 397 8.12 -13.62 -19.28
CA GLU A 397 7.84 -14.82 -18.46
C GLU A 397 6.35 -15.22 -18.43
N MET A 398 5.42 -14.33 -18.86
CA MET A 398 3.96 -14.49 -18.65
C MET A 398 3.43 -15.88 -19.04
N GLU A 399 3.81 -16.40 -20.21
CA GLU A 399 3.32 -17.68 -20.72
C GLU A 399 3.83 -18.86 -19.88
N TYR A 400 5.11 -18.83 -19.49
CA TYR A 400 5.73 -19.84 -18.63
C TYR A 400 5.13 -19.81 -17.22
N ASP A 401 5.06 -18.62 -16.62
CA ASP A 401 4.47 -18.41 -15.30
C ASP A 401 3.01 -18.87 -15.28
N HIS A 402 2.18 -18.49 -16.26
CA HIS A 402 0.78 -18.90 -16.31
C HIS A 402 0.63 -20.41 -16.43
N LYS A 403 1.38 -21.08 -17.32
CA LYS A 403 1.34 -22.55 -17.46
C LYS A 403 1.72 -23.27 -16.16
N ARG A 404 2.78 -22.81 -15.50
CA ARG A 404 3.29 -23.39 -14.26
C ARG A 404 2.35 -23.14 -13.08
N ILE A 405 1.83 -21.92 -12.94
CA ILE A 405 0.86 -21.54 -11.90
C ILE A 405 -0.46 -22.30 -12.10
N SER A 406 -0.95 -22.49 -13.33
CA SER A 406 -2.11 -23.35 -13.62
C SER A 406 -1.91 -24.79 -13.10
N LYS A 407 -0.75 -25.42 -13.34
CA LYS A 407 -0.46 -26.78 -12.83
C LYS A 407 -0.50 -26.82 -11.29
N LEU A 408 0.10 -25.83 -10.63
CA LEU A 408 0.13 -25.74 -9.17
C LEU A 408 -1.24 -25.46 -8.56
N ALA A 409 -2.05 -24.62 -9.22
CA ALA A 409 -3.41 -24.29 -8.79
C ALA A 409 -4.33 -25.52 -8.87
N GLU A 410 -4.32 -26.22 -10.01
CA GLU A 410 -5.06 -27.47 -10.19
C GLU A 410 -4.67 -28.51 -9.14
N ARG A 411 -3.35 -28.66 -8.88
CA ARG A 411 -2.83 -29.55 -7.84
C ARG A 411 -3.37 -29.19 -6.45
N LEU A 412 -3.39 -27.91 -6.08
CA LEU A 412 -3.90 -27.44 -4.79
C LEU A 412 -5.40 -27.72 -4.66
N ILE A 413 -6.19 -27.29 -5.65
CA ILE A 413 -7.66 -27.38 -5.65
C ILE A 413 -8.10 -28.85 -5.59
N GLN A 414 -7.64 -29.68 -6.53
CA GLN A 414 -8.05 -31.08 -6.62
C GLN A 414 -7.64 -31.87 -5.37
N ASN A 415 -6.43 -31.65 -4.83
CA ASN A 415 -5.99 -32.39 -3.67
C ASN A 415 -6.73 -32.01 -2.39
N ILE A 416 -7.15 -30.75 -2.22
CA ILE A 416 -8.01 -30.33 -1.10
C ILE A 416 -9.42 -30.87 -1.28
N MET A 417 -10.09 -30.59 -2.41
CA MET A 417 -11.51 -30.92 -2.61
C MET A 417 -11.78 -32.43 -2.68
N LYS A 418 -10.83 -33.26 -3.13
CA LYS A 418 -10.98 -34.73 -3.07
C LYS A 418 -10.82 -35.32 -1.66
N SER A 419 -10.21 -34.57 -0.73
CA SER A 419 -9.78 -35.07 0.58
C SER A 419 -10.61 -34.54 1.75
N LEU A 420 -11.43 -33.52 1.50
CA LEU A 420 -12.30 -32.85 2.46
C LEU A 420 -13.69 -32.65 1.81
N PRO A 421 -14.79 -33.15 2.41
CA PRO A 421 -16.13 -32.81 1.97
C PRO A 421 -16.45 -31.34 2.30
N ASP A 422 -17.51 -30.81 1.70
CA ASP A 422 -18.05 -29.48 2.03
C ASP A 422 -17.00 -28.35 1.94
N VAL A 423 -16.21 -28.40 0.86
CA VAL A 423 -15.31 -27.32 0.43
C VAL A 423 -15.85 -26.75 -0.89
N VAL A 424 -16.01 -25.44 -0.95
CA VAL A 424 -16.58 -24.73 -2.11
C VAL A 424 -15.57 -23.72 -2.63
N MET A 425 -15.33 -23.71 -3.95
CA MET A 425 -14.55 -22.66 -4.59
C MET A 425 -15.42 -21.42 -4.81
N ASN A 426 -14.94 -20.26 -4.37
CA ASN A 426 -15.61 -18.98 -4.56
C ASN A 426 -15.16 -18.36 -5.90
N GLY A 427 -16.11 -18.15 -6.82
CA GLY A 427 -15.85 -17.64 -8.17
C GLY A 427 -15.97 -18.72 -9.28
N ASP A 428 -16.11 -18.27 -10.52
CA ASP A 428 -16.14 -19.14 -11.71
C ASP A 428 -14.79 -19.83 -11.94
N PRO A 429 -14.69 -21.18 -12.01
CA PRO A 429 -13.45 -21.88 -12.30
C PRO A 429 -12.95 -21.73 -13.75
N GLU A 430 -13.82 -21.47 -14.72
CA GLU A 430 -13.44 -21.27 -16.14
C GLU A 430 -12.91 -19.85 -16.38
N HIS A 431 -13.57 -18.86 -15.80
CA HIS A 431 -13.22 -17.43 -15.94
C HIS A 431 -12.34 -16.94 -14.79
N HIS A 432 -11.25 -17.67 -14.49
CA HIS A 432 -10.40 -17.47 -13.31
C HIS A 432 -8.94 -17.13 -13.64
N TYR A 433 -8.27 -16.37 -12.78
CA TYR A 433 -6.80 -16.29 -12.74
C TYR A 433 -6.24 -17.34 -11.76
N PRO A 434 -5.53 -18.38 -12.24
CA PRO A 434 -5.20 -19.58 -11.45
C PRO A 434 -4.37 -19.30 -10.18
N GLY A 435 -3.62 -18.20 -10.14
CA GLY A 435 -2.80 -17.86 -8.98
C GLY A 435 -3.55 -17.28 -7.78
N CYS A 436 -4.88 -17.10 -7.83
CA CYS A 436 -5.70 -16.49 -6.78
C CYS A 436 -6.90 -17.39 -6.41
N ILE A 437 -6.64 -18.44 -5.63
CA ILE A 437 -7.63 -19.48 -5.33
C ILE A 437 -8.35 -19.11 -4.03
N ASN A 438 -9.68 -19.13 -4.01
CA ASN A 438 -10.46 -18.85 -2.80
C ASN A 438 -11.41 -20.01 -2.52
N LEU A 439 -11.26 -20.62 -1.34
CA LEU A 439 -12.05 -21.78 -0.91
C LEU A 439 -12.75 -21.47 0.42
N SER A 440 -14.06 -21.72 0.50
CA SER A 440 -14.82 -21.76 1.75
C SER A 440 -14.87 -23.19 2.30
N PHE A 441 -14.55 -23.33 3.58
CA PHE A 441 -14.45 -24.61 4.28
C PHE A 441 -15.57 -24.75 5.31
N ALA A 442 -16.66 -25.44 4.99
CA ALA A 442 -17.83 -25.48 5.86
C ALA A 442 -17.51 -26.02 7.26
N TYR A 443 -18.23 -25.49 8.26
CA TYR A 443 -18.24 -25.91 9.66
C TYR A 443 -16.98 -25.57 10.48
N VAL A 444 -16.07 -24.73 9.98
CA VAL A 444 -14.87 -24.25 10.70
C VAL A 444 -14.66 -22.76 10.44
N GLU A 445 -14.41 -21.99 11.49
CA GLU A 445 -14.07 -20.57 11.38
C GLU A 445 -12.70 -20.36 10.69
N GLY A 446 -12.64 -19.41 9.76
CA GLY A 446 -11.43 -19.12 8.97
C GLY A 446 -10.25 -18.61 9.79
N GLU A 447 -10.48 -17.83 10.86
CA GLU A 447 -9.39 -17.36 11.74
C GLU A 447 -8.74 -18.53 12.48
N SER A 448 -9.53 -19.43 13.07
CA SER A 448 -9.04 -20.69 13.64
C SER A 448 -8.24 -21.54 12.64
N LEU A 449 -8.64 -21.60 11.37
CA LEU A 449 -7.88 -22.31 10.32
C LEU A 449 -6.57 -21.59 9.96
N LEU A 450 -6.54 -20.26 9.88
CA LEU A 450 -5.31 -19.47 9.67
C LEU A 450 -4.33 -19.63 10.85
N MET A 451 -4.83 -19.61 12.09
CA MET A 451 -4.02 -19.83 13.30
C MET A 451 -3.45 -21.25 13.34
N ALA A 452 -4.20 -22.24 12.87
CA ALA A 452 -3.71 -23.61 12.73
C ALA A 452 -2.62 -23.73 11.64
N LEU A 453 -2.77 -23.02 10.53
CA LEU A 453 -1.83 -22.94 9.40
C LEU A 453 -0.68 -21.95 9.61
N LYS A 454 -0.21 -21.73 10.85
CA LYS A 454 0.86 -20.78 11.22
C LYS A 454 2.16 -20.87 10.39
N ASP A 455 2.45 -22.04 9.81
CA ASP A 455 3.64 -22.31 9.00
C ASP A 455 3.45 -21.90 7.51
N VAL A 456 2.27 -21.37 7.14
CA VAL A 456 1.91 -20.90 5.79
C VAL A 456 1.21 -19.53 5.88
N ALA A 457 1.82 -18.49 5.33
CA ALA A 457 1.23 -17.16 5.27
C ALA A 457 0.10 -17.12 4.21
N LEU A 458 -1.12 -16.89 4.68
CA LEU A 458 -2.39 -16.91 3.93
C LEU A 458 -3.27 -15.72 4.36
N SER A 459 -4.41 -15.51 3.69
CA SER A 459 -5.42 -14.53 4.12
C SER A 459 -6.85 -15.08 4.01
N SER A 460 -7.76 -14.59 4.87
CA SER A 460 -9.21 -14.90 4.79
C SER A 460 -10.00 -13.89 3.93
N GLY A 461 -9.38 -12.75 3.58
CA GLY A 461 -9.92 -11.75 2.66
C GLY A 461 -8.80 -10.88 2.08
N SER A 462 -9.10 -9.66 1.65
CA SER A 462 -8.03 -8.71 1.27
C SER A 462 -7.14 -8.31 2.47
N ALA A 463 -5.87 -8.02 2.23
CA ALA A 463 -4.99 -7.42 3.25
C ALA A 463 -5.43 -5.98 3.66
N CYS A 464 -6.38 -5.38 2.92
CA CYS A 464 -7.02 -4.09 3.25
C CYS A 464 -8.32 -4.26 4.07
N THR A 465 -8.68 -5.50 4.43
CA THR A 465 -9.80 -5.85 5.33
C THR A 465 -9.34 -6.66 6.55
N SER A 466 -8.08 -7.09 6.63
CA SER A 466 -7.56 -7.97 7.72
C SER A 466 -7.50 -7.35 9.12
N ALA A 467 -8.08 -6.16 9.33
CA ALA A 467 -8.20 -5.49 10.63
C ALA A 467 -9.66 -5.34 11.08
N SER A 468 -10.63 -5.80 10.28
CA SER A 468 -12.06 -5.82 10.61
C SER A 468 -12.58 -7.24 10.65
N LEU A 469 -13.29 -7.60 11.72
CA LEU A 469 -14.00 -8.86 11.91
C LEU A 469 -15.21 -9.05 10.96
N GLU A 470 -15.51 -8.08 10.10
CA GLU A 470 -16.62 -8.18 9.13
C GLU A 470 -16.30 -9.20 8.02
N PRO A 471 -17.27 -10.04 7.60
CA PRO A 471 -17.08 -10.98 6.51
C PRO A 471 -16.79 -10.26 5.19
N SER A 472 -16.11 -10.94 4.26
CA SER A 472 -15.74 -10.34 2.97
C SER A 472 -16.97 -9.81 2.22
N TYR A 473 -16.96 -8.51 1.92
CA TYR A 473 -18.00 -7.87 1.11
C TYR A 473 -18.08 -8.44 -0.31
N VAL A 474 -16.97 -9.02 -0.82
CA VAL A 474 -16.93 -9.71 -2.12
C VAL A 474 -17.70 -11.03 -2.05
N LEU A 475 -17.52 -11.80 -0.98
CA LEU A 475 -18.23 -13.07 -0.79
C LEU A 475 -19.73 -12.85 -0.52
N ARG A 476 -20.08 -11.81 0.25
CA ARG A 476 -21.47 -11.39 0.41
C ARG A 476 -22.10 -10.95 -0.92
N ALA A 477 -21.35 -10.29 -1.80
CA ALA A 477 -21.85 -9.84 -3.10
C ALA A 477 -22.10 -10.98 -4.11
N ILE A 478 -21.39 -12.11 -4.02
CA ILE A 478 -21.72 -13.34 -4.79
C ILE A 478 -22.81 -14.20 -4.12
N GLY A 479 -23.34 -13.78 -2.97
CA GLY A 479 -24.40 -14.48 -2.23
C GLY A 479 -23.92 -15.75 -1.52
N THR A 480 -22.69 -15.75 -1.01
CA THR A 480 -22.22 -16.75 -0.03
C THR A 480 -22.90 -16.50 1.32
N ASP A 481 -23.40 -17.56 1.97
CA ASP A 481 -23.97 -17.49 3.32
C ASP A 481 -22.90 -16.95 4.32
N GLU A 482 -23.30 -16.16 5.33
CA GLU A 482 -22.35 -15.39 6.15
C GLU A 482 -21.34 -16.28 6.91
N ASP A 483 -21.77 -17.44 7.38
CA ASP A 483 -20.94 -18.47 8.01
C ASP A 483 -19.86 -18.99 7.05
N LEU A 484 -20.22 -19.31 5.81
CA LEU A 484 -19.28 -19.72 4.76
C LEU A 484 -18.33 -18.61 4.32
N ALA A 485 -18.74 -17.34 4.44
CA ALA A 485 -17.88 -16.18 4.18
C ALA A 485 -16.82 -15.99 5.29
N HIS A 486 -17.16 -16.24 6.55
CA HIS A 486 -16.17 -16.30 7.66
C HIS A 486 -15.25 -17.53 7.57
N SER A 487 -15.66 -18.57 6.83
CA SER A 487 -14.92 -19.82 6.66
C SER A 487 -14.04 -19.84 5.40
N SER A 488 -13.80 -18.69 4.75
CA SER A 488 -13.04 -18.61 3.49
C SER A 488 -11.55 -18.36 3.67
N ILE A 489 -10.72 -19.00 2.84
CA ILE A 489 -9.28 -18.80 2.75
C ILE A 489 -8.88 -18.55 1.29
N ARG A 490 -8.03 -17.54 1.09
CA ARG A 490 -7.39 -17.21 -0.19
C ARG A 490 -5.95 -17.73 -0.20
N PHE A 491 -5.65 -18.58 -1.17
CA PHE A 491 -4.32 -19.12 -1.47
C PHE A 491 -3.75 -18.42 -2.72
N GLY A 492 -2.61 -17.76 -2.55
CA GLY A 492 -1.91 -17.02 -3.58
C GLY A 492 -0.68 -17.73 -4.09
N ILE A 493 -0.72 -18.21 -5.34
CA ILE A 493 0.39 -18.88 -6.02
C ILE A 493 1.09 -17.91 -6.98
N GLY A 494 2.42 -17.83 -6.90
CA GLY A 494 3.25 -16.94 -7.71
C GLY A 494 4.46 -17.61 -8.36
N ARG A 495 5.34 -16.78 -8.97
CA ARG A 495 6.53 -17.17 -9.74
C ARG A 495 7.48 -18.08 -8.97
N PHE A 496 7.63 -17.84 -7.68
CA PHE A 496 8.59 -18.56 -6.83
C PHE A 496 7.97 -19.71 -6.04
N THR A 497 6.63 -19.86 -6.05
CA THR A 497 5.94 -20.95 -5.34
C THR A 497 6.31 -22.30 -5.96
N THR A 498 6.69 -23.30 -5.16
CA THR A 498 7.11 -24.62 -5.65
C THR A 498 6.01 -25.70 -5.55
N GLU A 499 6.27 -26.91 -6.09
CA GLU A 499 5.33 -28.04 -5.98
C GLU A 499 5.33 -28.61 -4.55
N GLU A 500 6.48 -28.60 -3.88
CA GLU A 500 6.68 -29.00 -2.49
C GLU A 500 5.95 -28.06 -1.51
N GLU A 501 5.97 -26.75 -1.76
CA GLU A 501 5.23 -25.77 -0.96
C GLU A 501 3.71 -25.95 -1.08
N VAL A 502 3.22 -26.27 -2.29
CA VAL A 502 1.81 -26.61 -2.52
C VAL A 502 1.45 -27.91 -1.80
N ASP A 503 2.27 -28.95 -1.90
CA ASP A 503 2.02 -30.23 -1.23
C ASP A 503 1.98 -30.10 0.30
N TYR A 504 2.94 -29.37 0.88
CA TYR A 504 2.95 -29.08 2.31
C TYR A 504 1.70 -28.30 2.74
N THR A 505 1.31 -27.28 1.96
CA THR A 505 0.11 -26.47 2.23
C THR A 505 -1.16 -27.32 2.18
N VAL A 506 -1.27 -28.20 1.19
CA VAL A 506 -2.38 -29.16 1.04
C VAL A 506 -2.43 -30.13 2.21
N GLU A 507 -1.30 -30.76 2.57
CA GLU A 507 -1.21 -31.72 3.70
C GLU A 507 -1.66 -31.05 5.00
N LYS A 508 -1.12 -29.87 5.31
CA LYS A 508 -1.45 -29.13 6.53
C LYS A 508 -2.89 -28.64 6.53
N CYS A 509 -3.41 -28.15 5.40
CA CYS A 509 -4.82 -27.76 5.28
C CYS A 509 -5.75 -28.94 5.61
N ILE A 510 -5.51 -30.12 5.02
CA ILE A 510 -6.32 -31.33 5.29
C ILE A 510 -6.19 -31.78 6.75
N GLN A 511 -4.97 -31.78 7.30
CA GLN A 511 -4.70 -32.19 8.68
C GLN A 511 -5.42 -31.28 9.69
N HIS A 512 -5.27 -29.96 9.54
CA HIS A 512 -5.86 -28.99 10.46
C HIS A 512 -7.38 -28.88 10.29
N MET A 513 -7.90 -28.97 9.06
CA MET A 513 -9.34 -28.92 8.83
C MET A 513 -10.09 -30.10 9.47
N LYS A 514 -9.54 -31.32 9.37
CA LYS A 514 -10.13 -32.50 10.05
C LYS A 514 -10.18 -32.31 11.56
N ARG A 515 -9.06 -31.89 12.16
CA ARG A 515 -8.97 -31.61 13.61
C ARG A 515 -9.91 -30.50 14.06
N LEU A 516 -10.10 -29.44 13.27
CA LEU A 516 -11.02 -28.36 13.60
C LEU A 516 -12.49 -28.80 13.48
N ARG A 517 -12.82 -29.67 12.51
CA ARG A 517 -14.14 -30.30 12.41
C ARG A 517 -14.43 -31.25 13.58
N GLU A 518 -13.45 -32.04 14.03
CA GLU A 518 -13.55 -32.87 15.24
C GLU A 518 -13.85 -32.06 16.52
N MET A 519 -13.54 -30.75 16.53
CA MET A 519 -13.79 -29.83 17.63
C MET A 519 -15.03 -28.93 17.40
N SER A 520 -15.71 -29.04 16.25
CA SER A 520 -16.77 -28.13 15.85
C SER A 520 -18.17 -28.69 16.16
N PRO A 521 -18.97 -28.02 17.01
CA PRO A 521 -20.34 -28.47 17.29
C PRO A 521 -21.24 -28.39 16.04
N LEU A 522 -20.95 -27.48 15.10
CA LEU A 522 -21.67 -27.41 13.83
C LEU A 522 -21.44 -28.66 12.97
N TRP A 523 -20.24 -29.25 13.04
CA TRP A 523 -19.92 -30.49 12.33
C TRP A 523 -20.59 -31.70 12.98
N GLU A 524 -20.53 -31.80 14.32
CA GLU A 524 -21.22 -32.85 15.09
C GLU A 524 -22.71 -32.90 14.77
N MET A 525 -23.39 -31.75 14.82
CA MET A 525 -24.82 -31.64 14.49
C MET A 525 -25.16 -32.10 13.06
N VAL A 526 -24.30 -31.80 12.08
CA VAL A 526 -24.51 -32.23 10.68
C VAL A 526 -24.25 -33.72 10.50
N GLN A 527 -23.28 -34.30 11.21
CA GLN A 527 -23.06 -35.76 11.21
C GLN A 527 -24.24 -36.52 11.84
N ASP A 528 -24.89 -35.94 12.85
CA ASP A 528 -26.15 -36.44 13.44
C ASP A 528 -27.39 -36.21 12.55
N GLY A 529 -27.23 -35.58 11.37
CA GLY A 529 -28.30 -35.34 10.42
C GLY A 529 -29.21 -34.13 10.74
N ILE A 530 -28.76 -33.23 11.62
CA ILE A 530 -29.50 -32.01 11.99
C ILE A 530 -29.31 -30.94 10.91
N ASP A 531 -30.40 -30.41 10.37
CA ASP A 531 -30.37 -29.25 9.49
C ASP A 531 -30.08 -27.97 10.31
N LEU A 532 -28.90 -27.38 10.12
CA LEU A 532 -28.48 -26.15 10.79
C LEU A 532 -29.42 -24.96 10.53
N LYS A 533 -30.16 -24.95 9.41
CA LYS A 533 -31.15 -23.90 9.07
C LYS A 533 -32.46 -24.06 9.83
N SER A 534 -32.68 -25.19 10.50
CA SER A 534 -33.82 -25.42 11.42
C SER A 534 -33.58 -24.92 12.85
N ILE A 535 -32.32 -24.63 13.21
CA ILE A 535 -31.92 -24.20 14.55
C ILE A 535 -32.25 -22.71 14.74
N LYS A 536 -32.88 -22.37 15.87
CA LYS A 536 -33.10 -20.99 16.29
C LYS A 536 -31.89 -20.46 17.03
N TRP A 537 -30.94 -19.90 16.28
CA TRP A 537 -29.77 -19.21 16.82
C TRP A 537 -30.18 -17.92 17.53
N THR A 538 -29.52 -17.61 18.65
CA THR A 538 -29.64 -16.30 19.31
C THR A 538 -28.86 -15.27 18.48
N GLN A 539 -29.54 -14.26 17.94
CA GLN A 539 -28.84 -13.12 17.33
C GLN A 539 -28.08 -12.34 18.42
N HIS A 540 -26.81 -12.04 18.15
CA HIS A 540 -25.92 -11.25 19.01
C HIS A 540 -25.59 -9.92 18.33
#